data_AF-A0A496XTN5-F1
#
_entry.id   AF-A0A496XTN5-F1
#
_cell.length_a   1.000
_cell.length_b   1.000
_cell.length_c   1.000
_cell.angle_alpha   90.00
_cell.angle_beta   90.00
_cell.angle_gamma   90.00
#
_symmetry.space_group_name_H-M   'P 1'
#
loop_
_entity.id
_entity.type
_entity.pdbx_description
1 polymer ?
#
loop_
_entity_poly.entity_id
_entity_poly.type
_entity_poly.pdbx_seq_one_letter_code
_entity_poly.pdbx_strand_id
1 'polypeptide(L)'
;MSFIFVFTLIFMIFRIGVTFANGFLVHYATFMASRTYLVIDNNSNSSSGGDQNARNRASIVFEQFPMKKTIPGWNSLIKINHPGSVPNALFIGAWSEYTENFGISDIVGGIKPVALRSESFLGREPTRANCLERICRAMEEVGGDCNVHTTFFDNGC
;
A
#
# COMPACT_ATOMS: atom_id res chain seq x y z
N MET A 1 39.94 -13.71 -22.79
CA MET A 1 39.46 -13.05 -21.55
C MET A 1 38.41 -11.97 -21.82
N SER A 2 38.55 -11.16 -22.85
CA SER A 2 37.60 -10.08 -23.21
C SER A 2 36.17 -10.55 -23.47
N PHE A 3 36.00 -11.72 -24.11
CA PHE A 3 34.68 -12.31 -24.39
C PHE A 3 33.88 -12.63 -23.12
N ILE A 4 34.52 -13.26 -22.12
CA ILE A 4 33.88 -13.62 -20.86
C ILE A 4 33.43 -12.36 -20.11
N PHE A 5 34.29 -11.33 -20.08
CA PHE A 5 33.97 -10.06 -19.45
C PHE A 5 32.74 -9.38 -20.08
N VAL A 6 32.67 -9.32 -21.41
CA VAL A 6 31.52 -8.74 -22.13
C VAL A 6 30.24 -9.53 -21.85
N PHE A 7 30.31 -10.87 -21.87
CA PHE A 7 29.16 -11.71 -21.55
C PHE A 7 28.67 -11.51 -20.12
N THR A 8 29.57 -11.48 -19.13
CA THR A 8 29.21 -11.22 -17.73
C THR A 8 28.58 -9.85 -17.55
N LEU A 9 29.06 -8.82 -18.27
CA LEU A 9 28.51 -7.48 -18.21
C LEU A 9 27.08 -7.41 -18.78
N ILE A 10 26.83 -8.09 -19.90
CA ILE A 10 25.49 -8.16 -20.51
C ILE A 10 24.50 -8.82 -19.54
N PHE A 11 24.88 -9.97 -18.95
CA PHE A 11 24.04 -10.63 -17.96
C PHE A 11 23.80 -9.76 -16.73
N MET A 12 24.80 -9.00 -16.28
CA MET A 12 24.67 -8.02 -15.18
C MET A 12 23.61 -6.98 -15.48
N ILE A 13 23.69 -6.34 -16.64
CA ILE A 13 22.71 -5.31 -17.04
C ILE A 13 21.32 -5.93 -17.15
N PHE A 14 21.20 -7.12 -17.74
CA PHE A 14 19.92 -7.82 -17.85
C PHE A 14 19.34 -8.15 -16.47
N ARG A 15 20.16 -8.67 -15.55
CA ARG A 15 19.73 -9.00 -14.19
C ARG A 15 19.23 -7.76 -13.44
N ILE A 16 19.98 -6.67 -13.51
CA ILE A 16 19.59 -5.39 -12.92
C ILE A 16 18.27 -4.91 -13.53
N GLY A 17 18.12 -4.96 -14.86
CA GLY A 17 16.89 -4.58 -15.55
C GLY A 17 15.67 -5.37 -15.09
N VAL A 18 15.80 -6.70 -14.94
CA VAL A 18 14.72 -7.54 -14.42
C VAL A 18 14.37 -7.16 -12.98
N THR A 19 15.36 -6.94 -12.11
CA THR A 19 15.11 -6.54 -10.72
C THR A 19 14.44 -5.17 -10.62
N PHE A 20 14.81 -4.21 -11.48
CA PHE A 20 14.12 -2.92 -11.56
C PHE A 20 12.67 -3.07 -12.04
N ALA A 21 12.42 -3.92 -13.04
CA ALA A 21 11.07 -4.19 -13.52
C ALA A 21 10.20 -4.84 -12.44
N ASN A 22 10.77 -5.79 -11.67
CA ASN A 22 10.11 -6.40 -10.52
C ASN A 22 9.78 -5.36 -9.45
N GLY A 23 10.74 -4.50 -9.09
CA GLY A 23 10.51 -3.41 -8.14
C GLY A 23 9.42 -2.44 -8.59
N PHE A 24 9.40 -2.07 -9.88
CA PHE A 24 8.34 -1.22 -10.42
C PHE A 24 6.96 -1.88 -10.34
N LEU A 25 6.87 -3.17 -10.65
CA LEU A 25 5.63 -3.93 -10.51
C LEU A 25 5.14 -3.96 -9.05
N VAL A 26 6.05 -4.15 -8.10
CA VAL A 26 5.73 -4.12 -6.67
C VAL A 26 5.21 -2.75 -6.25
N HIS A 27 5.92 -1.68 -6.61
CA HIS A 27 5.49 -0.32 -6.30
C HIS A 27 4.15 0.02 -6.92
N TYR A 28 3.91 -0.38 -8.17
CA TYR A 28 2.62 -0.16 -8.82
C TYR A 28 1.49 -0.91 -8.10
N ALA A 29 1.71 -2.16 -7.70
CA ALA A 29 0.74 -2.94 -6.94
C ALA A 29 0.45 -2.31 -5.57
N THR A 30 1.49 -1.89 -4.83
CA THR A 30 1.36 -1.19 -3.53
C THR A 30 0.61 0.12 -3.68
N PHE A 31 0.92 0.91 -4.72
CA PHE A 31 0.22 2.14 -5.04
C PHE A 31 -1.27 1.89 -5.33
N MET A 32 -1.59 0.91 -6.17
CA MET A 32 -2.98 0.57 -6.50
C MET A 32 -3.76 0.09 -5.26
N ALA A 33 -3.12 -0.69 -4.38
CA ALA A 33 -3.71 -1.08 -3.11
C ALA A 33 -4.00 0.13 -2.21
N SER A 34 -3.04 1.06 -2.07
CA SER A 34 -3.22 2.29 -1.28
C SER A 34 -4.33 3.19 -1.84
N ARG A 35 -4.39 3.36 -3.16
CA ARG A 35 -5.47 4.11 -3.82
C ARG A 35 -6.83 3.46 -3.61
N THR A 36 -6.90 2.12 -3.63
CA THR A 36 -8.14 1.40 -3.33
C THR A 36 -8.56 1.61 -1.87
N TYR A 37 -7.61 1.58 -0.95
CA TYR A 37 -7.86 1.85 0.46
C TYR A 37 -8.37 3.29 0.70
N LEU A 38 -7.85 4.27 -0.06
CA LEU A 38 -8.28 5.67 0.00
C LEU A 38 -9.75 5.87 -0.37
N VAL A 39 -10.22 5.26 -1.47
CA VAL A 39 -11.51 5.61 -2.10
C VAL A 39 -12.67 4.67 -1.76
N ILE A 40 -12.40 3.48 -1.21
CA ILE A 40 -13.46 2.50 -0.92
C ILE A 40 -14.27 2.96 0.29
N ASP A 41 -15.55 3.28 0.05
CA ASP A 41 -16.58 3.39 1.08
C ASP A 41 -17.71 2.39 0.78
N ASN A 42 -18.27 1.78 1.82
CA ASN A 42 -19.42 0.87 1.76
C ASN A 42 -20.67 1.45 2.42
N ASN A 43 -20.71 2.75 2.67
CA ASN A 43 -21.80 3.43 3.34
C ASN A 43 -22.17 2.74 4.67
N SER A 44 -21.15 2.23 5.38
CA SER A 44 -21.34 1.60 6.68
C SER A 44 -21.75 2.65 7.70
N ASN A 45 -22.66 2.29 8.60
CA ASN A 45 -23.05 3.13 9.73
C ASN A 45 -21.96 3.22 10.82
N SER A 46 -20.82 2.53 10.63
CA SER A 46 -19.70 2.52 11.58
C SER A 46 -18.38 2.82 10.86
N SER A 47 -17.55 3.65 11.47
CA SER A 47 -16.20 3.98 10.98
C SER A 47 -15.34 2.72 10.78
N SER A 48 -15.30 1.85 11.79
CA SER A 48 -14.55 0.59 11.77
C SER A 48 -15.00 -0.38 10.65
N GLY A 49 -16.30 -0.44 10.34
CA GLY A 49 -16.83 -1.29 9.27
C GLY A 49 -16.39 -0.85 7.88
N GLY A 50 -16.33 0.46 7.63
CA GLY A 50 -15.76 1.03 6.39
C GLY A 50 -14.25 0.78 6.29
N ASP A 51 -13.55 0.85 7.42
CA ASP A 51 -12.12 0.55 7.60
C ASP A 51 -11.73 -0.87 7.24
N GLN A 52 -12.46 -1.85 7.77
CA GLN A 52 -12.17 -3.23 7.44
C GLN A 52 -12.46 -3.56 5.97
N ASN A 53 -13.56 -3.04 5.42
CA ASN A 53 -13.91 -3.30 4.03
C ASN A 53 -12.88 -2.76 3.04
N ALA A 54 -12.41 -1.52 3.25
CA ALA A 54 -11.39 -0.92 2.40
C ALA A 54 -10.06 -1.70 2.46
N ARG A 55 -9.65 -2.16 3.66
CA ARG A 55 -8.46 -3.01 3.82
C ARG A 55 -8.58 -4.32 3.03
N ASN A 56 -9.71 -5.01 3.18
CA ASN A 56 -9.95 -6.27 2.46
C ASN A 56 -9.90 -6.06 0.94
N ARG A 57 -10.50 -4.95 0.46
CA ARG A 57 -10.51 -4.67 -0.99
C ARG A 57 -9.13 -4.30 -1.52
N ALA A 58 -8.34 -3.55 -0.76
CA ALA A 58 -6.96 -3.23 -1.09
C ALA A 58 -6.09 -4.49 -1.21
N SER A 59 -6.27 -5.47 -0.31
CA SER A 59 -5.60 -6.77 -0.41
C SER A 59 -5.98 -7.53 -1.67
N ILE A 60 -7.27 -7.55 -2.03
CA ILE A 60 -7.73 -8.20 -3.26
C ILE A 60 -7.09 -7.54 -4.49
N VAL A 61 -7.04 -6.20 -4.56
CA VAL A 61 -6.42 -5.48 -5.68
C VAL A 61 -4.92 -5.76 -5.76
N PHE A 62 -4.23 -5.82 -4.61
CA PHE A 62 -2.80 -6.17 -4.58
C PHE A 62 -2.54 -7.56 -5.15
N GLU A 63 -3.39 -8.54 -4.82
CA GLU A 63 -3.26 -9.93 -5.27
C GLU A 63 -3.61 -10.15 -6.75
N GLN A 64 -4.28 -9.21 -7.41
CA GLN A 64 -4.58 -9.27 -8.84
C GLN A 64 -3.33 -9.12 -9.72
N PHE A 65 -2.26 -8.54 -9.18
CA PHE A 65 -1.00 -8.38 -9.91
C PHE A 65 -0.23 -9.71 -10.00
N PRO A 66 0.40 -10.02 -11.15
CA PRO A 66 1.04 -11.31 -11.40
C PRO A 66 2.40 -11.48 -10.70
N MET A 67 2.51 -11.06 -9.44
CA MET A 67 3.73 -11.05 -8.63
C MET A 67 4.30 -12.45 -8.45
N LYS A 68 3.42 -13.43 -8.13
CA LYS A 68 3.78 -14.85 -8.01
C LYS A 68 4.32 -15.47 -9.30
N LYS A 69 3.99 -14.90 -10.46
CA LYS A 69 4.45 -15.39 -11.77
C LYS A 69 5.73 -14.71 -12.24
N THR A 70 5.99 -13.50 -11.78
CA THR A 70 7.10 -12.65 -12.23
C THR A 70 8.28 -12.67 -11.27
N ILE A 71 8.03 -12.80 -9.97
CA ILE A 71 9.03 -12.80 -8.92
C ILE A 71 9.09 -14.20 -8.28
N PRO A 72 10.16 -14.98 -8.51
CA PRO A 72 10.33 -16.29 -7.90
C PRO A 72 10.32 -16.21 -6.36
N GLY A 73 9.55 -17.07 -5.71
CA GLY A 73 9.48 -17.12 -4.24
C GLY A 73 8.62 -16.03 -3.60
N TRP A 74 7.81 -15.31 -4.38
CA TRP A 74 6.91 -14.28 -3.87
C TRP A 74 5.92 -14.81 -2.81
N ASN A 75 6.06 -14.31 -1.58
CA ASN A 75 5.19 -14.62 -0.44
C ASN A 75 4.74 -13.37 0.32
N SER A 76 4.95 -12.18 -0.24
CA SER A 76 4.61 -10.93 0.45
C SER A 76 3.12 -10.65 0.41
N LEU A 77 2.64 -10.05 1.50
CA LEU A 77 1.28 -9.55 1.67
C LEU A 77 1.33 -8.02 1.81
N ILE A 78 0.27 -7.36 1.36
CA ILE A 78 0.09 -5.94 1.63
C ILE A 78 -0.27 -5.73 3.10
N LYS A 79 0.36 -4.74 3.72
CA LYS A 79 0.05 -4.26 5.07
C LYS A 79 -0.38 -2.81 4.97
N ILE A 80 -1.31 -2.39 5.84
CA ILE A 80 -1.90 -1.05 5.81
C ILE A 80 -1.73 -0.43 7.19
N ASN A 81 -1.16 0.77 7.23
CA ASN A 81 -1.11 1.63 8.41
C ASN A 81 -2.38 2.48 8.42
N HIS A 82 -3.20 2.30 9.46
CA HIS A 82 -4.44 3.03 9.65
C HIS A 82 -4.19 4.40 10.28
N PRO A 83 -5.05 5.41 10.02
CA PRO A 83 -5.14 6.57 10.90
C PRO A 83 -5.28 6.14 12.37
N GLY A 84 -4.36 6.58 13.23
CA GLY A 84 -4.32 6.21 14.65
C GLY A 84 -3.53 4.94 15.00
N SER A 85 -3.10 4.12 14.03
CA SER A 85 -2.22 2.98 14.29
C SER A 85 -0.73 3.34 14.27
N VAL A 86 -0.39 4.53 13.79
CA VAL A 86 0.97 5.05 13.72
C VAL A 86 1.03 6.45 14.35
N PRO A 87 2.12 6.79 15.08
CA PRO A 87 2.23 8.08 15.76
C PRO A 87 2.38 9.27 14.79
N ASN A 88 2.87 9.04 13.58
CA ASN A 88 3.01 10.07 12.56
C ASN A 88 2.02 9.83 11.40
N ALA A 89 1.12 10.78 11.21
CA ALA A 89 0.08 10.75 10.18
C ALA A 89 0.65 10.70 8.74
N LEU A 90 1.90 11.11 8.54
CA LEU A 90 2.58 11.06 7.24
C LEU A 90 2.88 9.64 6.76
N PHE A 91 2.86 8.64 7.66
CA PHE A 91 3.14 7.23 7.31
C PHE A 91 1.89 6.36 7.24
N ILE A 92 0.72 6.98 7.06
CA ILE A 92 -0.55 6.28 6.81
C ILE A 92 -0.57 5.86 5.34
N GLY A 93 -0.93 4.61 5.06
CA GLY A 93 -0.97 4.07 3.71
C GLY A 93 -0.64 2.58 3.66
N ALA A 94 -0.23 2.10 2.50
CA ALA A 94 0.02 0.68 2.25
C ALA A 94 1.50 0.40 2.00
N TRP A 95 1.97 -0.75 2.46
CA TRP A 95 3.35 -1.18 2.26
C TRP A 95 3.47 -2.70 2.14
N SER A 96 4.53 -3.15 1.48
CA SER A 96 4.83 -4.57 1.25
C SER A 96 6.36 -4.78 1.29
N GLU A 97 6.78 -5.86 1.93
CA GLU A 97 8.18 -6.26 2.04
C GLU A 97 8.45 -7.48 1.18
N TYR A 98 9.49 -7.46 0.36
CA TYR A 98 9.85 -8.58 -0.50
C TYR A 98 11.36 -8.72 -0.56
N THR A 99 11.84 -9.90 -0.93
CA THR A 99 13.27 -10.19 -1.03
C THR A 99 13.66 -10.39 -2.48
N GLU A 100 14.80 -9.82 -2.86
CA GLU A 100 15.32 -9.99 -4.22
C GLU A 100 16.85 -10.17 -4.23
N ASN A 101 17.33 -11.00 -5.15
CA ASN A 101 18.75 -11.27 -5.35
C ASN A 101 19.27 -10.39 -6.50
N PHE A 102 20.14 -9.42 -6.18
CA PHE A 102 20.73 -8.52 -7.18
C PHE A 102 21.95 -9.13 -7.90
N GLY A 103 22.73 -9.97 -7.21
CA GLY A 103 23.96 -10.52 -7.78
C GLY A 103 23.75 -11.68 -8.74
N ILE A 104 24.74 -11.87 -9.60
CA ILE A 104 24.85 -13.03 -10.52
C ILE A 104 25.81 -14.07 -9.97
N SER A 105 26.82 -13.63 -9.21
CA SER A 105 27.81 -14.50 -8.56
C SER A 105 28.33 -13.86 -7.28
N ASP A 106 29.04 -14.64 -6.45
CA ASP A 106 29.73 -14.13 -5.26
C ASP A 106 30.73 -13.00 -5.55
N ILE A 107 31.27 -12.97 -6.76
CA ILE A 107 32.28 -12.00 -7.19
C ILE A 107 31.64 -10.73 -7.78
N VAL A 108 30.45 -10.86 -8.40
CA VAL A 108 29.78 -9.75 -9.09
C VAL A 108 28.37 -9.55 -8.53
N GLY A 109 28.22 -8.52 -7.70
CA GLY A 109 26.94 -8.06 -7.15
C GLY A 109 26.50 -8.74 -5.85
N GLY A 110 27.12 -9.86 -5.46
CA GLY A 110 26.83 -10.57 -4.22
C GLY A 110 25.48 -11.31 -4.25
N ILE A 111 25.47 -12.58 -3.85
CA ILE A 111 24.27 -13.44 -3.86
C ILE A 111 23.37 -13.26 -2.64
N LYS A 112 23.63 -12.28 -1.76
CA LYS A 112 22.80 -12.08 -0.58
C LYS A 112 21.43 -11.52 -0.98
N PRO A 113 20.32 -12.16 -0.57
CA PRO A 113 18.99 -11.60 -0.74
C PRO A 113 18.92 -10.26 -0.01
N VAL A 114 18.44 -9.24 -0.72
CA VAL A 114 18.19 -7.92 -0.16
C VAL A 114 16.72 -7.84 0.20
N ALA A 115 16.43 -7.50 1.45
CA ALA A 115 15.08 -7.15 1.88
C ALA A 115 14.74 -5.74 1.37
N LEU A 116 13.73 -5.66 0.53
CA LEU A 116 13.22 -4.44 -0.08
C LEU A 116 11.83 -4.14 0.49
N ARG A 117 11.51 -2.86 0.55
CA ARG A 117 10.22 -2.38 1.04
C ARG A 117 9.64 -1.40 0.04
N SER A 118 8.41 -1.68 -0.39
CA SER A 118 7.59 -0.79 -1.20
C SER A 118 6.58 -0.11 -0.30
N GLU A 119 6.50 1.22 -0.36
CA GLU A 119 5.59 2.03 0.44
C GLU A 119 4.82 3.01 -0.43
N SER A 120 3.54 3.21 -0.10
CA SER A 120 2.71 4.26 -0.66
C SER A 120 1.94 4.93 0.47
N PHE A 121 2.21 6.22 0.69
CA PHE A 121 1.65 7.02 1.77
C PHE A 121 0.34 7.71 1.37
N LEU A 122 -0.43 7.08 0.48
CA LEU A 122 -1.81 7.46 0.26
C LEU A 122 -2.62 6.97 1.45
N GLY A 123 -2.94 7.91 2.35
CA GLY A 123 -3.77 7.67 3.51
C GLY A 123 -5.22 7.39 3.15
N ARG A 124 -6.10 7.45 4.15
CA ARG A 124 -7.52 7.25 3.96
C ARG A 124 -8.29 8.55 4.20
N GLU A 125 -9.24 8.83 3.31
CA GLU A 125 -10.25 9.86 3.53
C GLU A 125 -11.24 9.42 4.61
N PRO A 126 -11.63 10.32 5.52
CA PRO A 126 -12.63 9.99 6.53
C PRO A 126 -13.92 9.53 5.83
N THR A 127 -14.47 8.39 6.28
CA THR A 127 -15.76 7.91 5.78
C THR A 127 -16.88 8.84 6.23
N ARG A 128 -18.03 8.76 5.56
CA ARG A 128 -19.24 9.52 5.98
C ARG A 128 -19.61 9.31 7.45
N ALA A 129 -19.44 8.08 7.96
CA ALA A 129 -19.66 7.78 9.37
C ALA A 129 -18.64 8.49 10.30
N ASN A 130 -17.37 8.59 9.89
CA ASN A 130 -16.37 9.37 10.64
C ASN A 130 -16.68 10.87 10.61
N CYS A 131 -17.14 11.40 9.47
CA CYS A 131 -17.52 12.81 9.37
C CYS A 131 -18.74 13.11 10.25
N LEU A 132 -19.76 12.25 10.21
CA LEU A 132 -20.93 12.35 11.07
C LEU A 132 -20.55 12.32 12.56
N GLU A 133 -19.70 11.39 12.97
CA GLU A 133 -19.23 11.29 14.37
C GLU A 133 -18.49 12.57 14.81
N ARG A 134 -17.64 13.13 13.95
CA ARG A 134 -16.90 14.38 14.25
C ARG A 134 -17.82 15.59 14.37
N ILE A 135 -18.76 15.74 13.43
CA ILE A 135 -19.75 16.82 13.47
C ILE A 135 -20.63 16.68 14.70
N CYS A 136 -21.01 15.45 15.03
CA CYS A 136 -21.78 15.17 16.22
C CYS A 136 -21.09 15.63 17.50
N ARG A 137 -19.83 15.25 17.67
CA ARG A 137 -19.03 15.71 18.81
C ARG A 137 -18.92 17.25 18.86
N ALA A 138 -18.70 17.90 17.72
CA ALA A 138 -18.63 19.35 17.66
C ALA A 138 -19.97 20.03 18.04
N MET A 139 -21.10 19.44 17.66
CA MET A 139 -22.43 19.94 18.05
C MET A 139 -22.69 19.75 19.54
N GLU A 140 -22.35 18.58 20.10
CA GLU A 140 -22.47 18.32 21.54
C GLU A 140 -21.65 19.29 22.38
N GLU A 141 -20.44 19.68 21.93
CA GLU A 141 -19.59 20.67 22.60
C GLU A 141 -20.22 22.07 22.70
N VAL A 142 -21.10 22.43 21.77
CA VAL A 142 -21.85 23.70 21.80
C VAL A 142 -23.27 23.56 22.37
N GLY A 143 -23.60 22.41 22.95
CA GLY A 143 -24.90 22.13 23.58
C GLY A 143 -26.01 21.67 22.63
N GLY A 144 -25.66 21.22 21.43
CA GLY A 144 -26.58 20.62 20.45
C GLY A 144 -26.86 19.13 20.69
N ASP A 145 -27.75 18.56 19.88
CA ASP A 145 -28.13 17.14 19.90
C ASP A 145 -27.90 16.51 18.52
N CYS A 146 -27.47 15.25 18.51
CA CYS A 146 -27.25 14.44 17.31
C CYS A 146 -28.46 13.65 16.83
N ASN A 147 -29.56 13.66 17.59
CA ASN A 147 -30.78 12.93 17.24
C ASN A 147 -31.73 13.70 16.30
N VAL A 148 -31.27 14.80 15.70
CA VAL A 148 -32.05 15.56 14.72
C VAL A 148 -31.84 15.05 13.29
N HIS A 149 -32.92 14.91 12.53
CA HIS A 149 -32.86 14.49 11.12
C HIS A 149 -32.30 15.62 10.25
N THR A 150 -30.99 15.59 10.00
CA THR A 150 -30.32 16.52 9.09
C THR A 150 -29.76 15.77 7.88
N THR A 151 -29.74 16.42 6.72
CA THR A 151 -29.07 15.87 5.53
C THR A 151 -27.60 16.28 5.60
N PHE A 152 -26.72 15.30 5.81
CA PHE A 152 -25.28 15.50 5.81
C PHE A 152 -24.74 15.40 4.36
N PHE A 153 -24.10 16.48 3.90
CA PHE A 153 -23.40 16.53 2.62
C PHE A 153 -21.89 16.42 2.87
N ASP A 154 -21.27 15.37 2.33
CA ASP A 154 -19.85 15.09 2.49
C ASP A 154 -19.03 15.78 1.38
N ASN A 155 -18.41 16.91 1.70
CA ASN A 155 -17.46 17.63 0.84
C ASN A 155 -16.00 17.33 1.22
N GLY A 156 -15.73 16.14 1.76
CA GLY A 156 -14.43 15.78 2.32
C GLY A 156 -14.32 16.04 3.82
N CYS A 157 -15.42 16.50 4.44
CA CYS A 157 -15.81 16.48 5.86
C CYS A 157 -17.04 17.37 6.07
#